data_AF-A0A5K0YP77-F1
#
_entry.id   AF-A0A5K0YP77-F1
#
_cell.length_a   1.000
_cell.length_b   1.000
_cell.length_c   1.000
_cell.angle_alpha   90.00
_cell.angle_beta   90.00
_cell.angle_gamma   90.00
#
_symmetry.space_group_name_H-M   'P 1'
#
loop_
_entity.id
_entity.type
_entity.pdbx_description
1 polymer ?
#
loop_
_entity_poly.entity_id
_entity_poly.type
_entity_poly.pdbx_seq_one_letter_code
_entity_poly.pdbx_strand_id
1 'polypeptide(L)' 'SQFAWLQKDLSQVDRKVTPWLVAAWHPPWYNSYSSHYQEFECMRQEMEELLYQNGVDIVFSGH' A
#
# COMPACT_ATOMS: atom_id res chain seq x y z
N SER A 1 0.55 0.52 -16.54
CA SER A 1 0.12 -0.49 -15.56
C SER A 1 -0.30 0.21 -14.28
N GLN A 2 -0.95 -0.50 -13.34
CA GLN A 2 -1.30 0.04 -12.02
C GLN A 2 -0.05 0.53 -11.26
N PHE A 3 1.05 -0.23 -11.29
CA PHE A 3 2.31 0.14 -10.64
C PHE A 3 2.89 1.45 -11.16
N ALA A 4 2.99 1.63 -12.48
CA ALA A 4 3.50 2.86 -13.08
C ALA A 4 2.62 4.08 -12.77
N TRP A 5 1.30 3.88 -12.68
CA TRP A 5 0.39 4.93 -12.23
C TRP A 5 0.64 5.29 -10.76
N LEU A 6 0.76 4.29 -9.88
CA LEU A 6 0.99 4.48 -8.44
C LEU A 6 2.29 5.25 -8.17
N GLN A 7 3.37 4.91 -8.87
CA GLN A 7 4.65 5.65 -8.77
C GLN A 7 4.47 7.14 -9.11
N LYS A 8 3.73 7.44 -10.18
CA LYS A 8 3.46 8.81 -10.61
C LYS A 8 2.52 9.53 -9.64
N ASP A 9 1.51 8.86 -9.12
CA ASP A 9 0.57 9.43 -8.16
C ASP A 9 1.27 9.85 -6.86
N LEU A 10 2.05 8.94 -6.27
CA LEU A 10 2.82 9.20 -5.05
C LEU A 10 3.81 10.36 -5.21
N SER A 11 4.47 10.48 -6.37
CA SER A 11 5.41 11.59 -6.64
C SER A 11 4.75 12.98 -6.66
N GLN A 12 3.42 13.06 -6.77
CA GLN A 12 2.68 14.32 -6.80
C GLN A 12 2.13 14.72 -5.42
N VAL A 13 2.28 13.88 -4.39
CA VAL A 13 1.78 14.17 -3.05
C VAL A 13 2.64 15.25 -2.39
N ASP A 14 2.04 16.40 -2.09
CA ASP A 14 2.65 17.43 -1.25
C ASP A 14 2.23 17.25 0.21
N ARG A 15 3.15 16.74 1.03
CA ARG A 15 2.92 16.50 2.46
C ARG A 15 2.72 17.77 3.29
N LYS A 16 3.01 18.97 2.76
CA LYS A 16 2.66 20.24 3.43
C LYS A 16 1.18 20.59 3.25
N VAL A 17 0.55 20.09 2.18
CA VAL A 17 -0.87 20.31 1.87
C VAL A 17 -1.72 19.14 2.36
N THR A 18 -1.29 17.91 2.08
CA THR A 18 -1.93 16.67 2.52
C THR A 18 -0.97 15.90 3.43
N PRO A 19 -0.92 16.22 4.74
CA PRO A 19 0.08 15.65 5.65
C PRO A 19 -0.13 14.16 5.95
N TRP A 20 -1.32 13.63 5.72
CA TRP A 20 -1.66 12.22 5.88
C TRP A 20 -1.85 11.55 4.52
N LEU A 21 -1.16 10.44 4.30
CA LEU A 21 -1.26 9.57 3.14
C LEU A 21 -1.76 8.20 3.60
N VAL A 22 -2.97 7.86 3.16
CA VAL A 22 -3.64 6.61 3.53
C VAL A 22 -3.83 5.79 2.26
N ALA A 23 -3.50 4.50 2.32
CA ALA A 23 -3.75 3.55 1.23
C ALA A 23 -4.86 2.55 1.62
N ALA A 24 -5.51 2.00 0.60
CA ALA A 24 -6.51 0.96 0.80
C ALA A 24 -6.50 -0.04 -0.36
N TRP A 25 -6.67 -1.30 -0.01
CA TRP A 25 -6.87 -2.39 -0.96
C TRP A 25 -7.56 -3.54 -0.25
N HIS A 26 -8.07 -4.53 -0.99
CA HIS A 26 -8.90 -5.57 -0.41
C HIS A 26 -8.11 -6.55 0.50
N PRO A 27 -7.11 -7.31 0.00
CA PRO A 27 -6.45 -8.34 0.81
C PRO A 27 -5.33 -7.81 1.71
N PRO A 28 -5.26 -8.22 2.98
CA PRO A 28 -4.26 -7.75 3.92
C PRO A 28 -2.92 -8.41 3.62
N TRP A 29 -1.85 -7.61 3.57
CA TRP A 29 -0.49 -8.14 3.46
C TRP A 29 -0.02 -8.75 4.80
N TYR A 30 -0.37 -8.09 5.89
CA TYR A 30 -0.04 -8.52 7.24
C TYR A 30 -1.29 -9.10 7.91
N ASN A 31 -1.46 -10.41 7.77
CA ASN A 31 -2.56 -11.17 8.37
C ASN A 31 -2.00 -12.39 9.12
N SER A 32 -2.42 -12.59 10.36
CA SER A 32 -2.02 -13.72 11.21
C SER A 32 -3.13 -14.76 11.41
N TYR A 33 -4.32 -14.55 10.82
CA TYR A 33 -5.36 -15.57 10.76
C TYR A 33 -5.00 -16.65 9.75
N SER A 34 -5.49 -17.88 9.97
CA SER A 34 -5.28 -18.99 9.05
C SER A 34 -6.01 -18.80 7.71
N SER A 35 -7.18 -18.15 7.73
CA SER A 35 -7.88 -17.75 6.51
C SER A 35 -7.05 -16.71 5.78
N HIS A 36 -6.78 -16.95 4.50
CA HIS A 36 -6.07 -16.01 3.62
C HIS A 36 -4.65 -15.66 4.10
N TYR A 37 -4.00 -16.57 4.84
CA TYR A 37 -2.63 -16.38 5.32
C TYR A 37 -1.65 -16.33 4.14
N GLN A 38 -0.90 -15.23 4.02
CA GLN A 38 0.11 -15.02 2.98
C GLN A 38 -0.39 -15.17 1.53
N GLU A 39 -1.70 -15.04 1.30
CA GLU A 39 -2.31 -15.28 -0.01
C GLU A 39 -1.88 -14.23 -1.06
N PHE A 40 -1.54 -13.02 -0.63
CA PHE A 40 -1.25 -11.89 -1.52
C PHE A 40 0.17 -11.33 -1.37
N GLU A 41 1.13 -12.20 -1.01
CA GLU A 41 2.54 -11.83 -0.85
C GLU A 41 3.17 -11.24 -2.13
N CYS A 42 2.73 -11.65 -3.32
CA CYS A 42 3.21 -11.07 -4.57
C CYS A 42 2.93 -9.57 -4.64
N MET A 43 1.76 -9.10 -4.18
CA MET A 43 1.45 -7.67 -4.17
C MET A 43 2.33 -6.92 -3.18
N ARG A 44 2.57 -7.50 -1.99
CA ARG A 44 3.48 -6.92 -0.99
C ARG A 44 4.90 -6.79 -1.55
N GLN A 45 5.44 -7.84 -2.17
CA GLN A 45 6.79 -7.83 -2.76
C GLN A 45 6.97 -6.76 -3.83
N GLU A 46 5.94 -6.51 -4.64
CA GLU A 46 6.00 -5.52 -5.72
C GLU A 46 5.83 -4.08 -5.20
N MET A 47 4.99 -3.84 -4.20
CA MET A 47 4.52 -2.48 -3.85
C MET A 47 4.97 -1.95 -2.50
N GLU A 48 5.36 -2.81 -1.56
CA GLU A 48 5.65 -2.39 -0.17
C GLU A 48 6.78 -1.38 -0.08
N GLU A 49 7.89 -1.64 -0.78
CA GLU A 49 9.04 -0.73 -0.76
C GLU A 49 8.66 0.66 -1.29
N LEU A 50 7.88 0.72 -2.37
CA LEU A 50 7.43 1.98 -2.95
C LEU A 50 6.55 2.76 -1.96
N LEU A 51 5.59 2.10 -1.31
CA LEU A 51 4.70 2.75 -0.34
C LEU A 51 5.48 3.21 0.91
N TYR A 52 6.42 2.39 1.39
CA TYR A 52 7.27 2.72 2.53
C TYR A 52 8.17 3.94 2.25
N GLN A 53 8.81 3.98 1.07
CA GLN A 53 9.65 5.12 0.65
C GLN A 53 8.87 6.44 0.54
N ASN A 54 7.57 6.38 0.22
CA ASN A 54 6.69 7.55 0.15
C ASN A 54 5.98 7.86 1.49
N GLY A 55 6.28 7.10 2.54
CA GLY A 55 5.78 7.35 3.90
C GLY A 55 4.26 7.23 4.02
N VAL A 56 3.66 6.18 3.45
CA VAL A 56 2.24 5.86 3.73
C VAL A 56 2.06 5.66 5.22
N ASP A 57 1.10 6.39 5.82
CA ASP A 57 0.92 6.40 7.27
C ASP A 57 0.05 5.23 7.75
N ILE A 58 -1.02 4.92 7.00
CA ILE A 58 -2.00 3.91 7.36
C ILE A 58 -2.46 3.17 6.11
N VAL A 59 -2.64 1.86 6.25
CA VAL A 59 -3.26 0.99 5.26
C VAL A 59 -4.54 0.40 5.85
N PHE A 60 -5.64 0.46 5.11
CA PHE A 60 -6.86 -0.27 5.43
C PHE A 60 -7.08 -1.43 4.46
N SER A 61 -7.39 -2.60 5.00
CA SER A 61 -7.73 -3.81 4.24
C SER A 61 -8.88 -4.57 4.89
N GLY A 62 -9.56 -5.40 4.09
CA GLY A 62 -10.57 -6.36 4.54
C GLY A 62 -10.09 -7.78 4.23
N HIS A 63 -11.00 -8.65 3.77
CA HIS A 63 -10.73 -10.08 3.49
C HIS A 63 -10.50 -10.92 4.76
#